data_AF-X1ADR7-F1
#
_entry.id   AF-X1ADR7-F1
#
_cell.length_a   1.000
_cell.length_b   1.000
_cell.length_c   1.000
_cell.angle_alpha   90.00
_cell.angle_beta   90.00
_cell.angle_gamma   90.00
#
_symmetry.space_group_name_H-M   'P 1'
#
loop_
_entity.id
_entity.type
_entity.pdbx_description
1 polymer ?
#
loop_
_entity_poly.entity_id
_entity_poly.type
_entity_poly.pdbx_seq_one_letter_code
_entity_poly.pdbx_strand_id
1 'polypeptide(L)' 'KDLPLISSDEIDKFIEIGKKKGVKNVQWSGLTKKKDDLEHAKEN' A
#
# COMPACT_ATOMS: atom_id res chain seq x y z
N LYS A 1 4.09 11.96 -8.51
CA LYS A 1 2.94 11.87 -7.56
C LYS A 1 2.60 10.40 -7.43
N ASP A 2 2.82 9.83 -6.25
CA ASP A 2 2.48 8.45 -5.94
C ASP A 2 0.95 8.26 -5.91
N LEU A 3 0.47 7.20 -6.53
CA LEU A 3 -0.94 6.82 -6.56
C LEU A 3 -1.16 5.67 -5.57
N PRO A 4 -2.13 5.76 -4.66
CA PRO A 4 -2.48 4.65 -3.78
C PRO A 4 -3.01 3.47 -4.60
N LEU A 5 -2.48 2.27 -4.32
CA LEU A 5 -2.90 1.00 -4.94
C LEU A 5 -4.16 0.42 -4.29
N ILE A 6 -4.41 0.79 -3.04
CA ILE A 6 -5.60 0.42 -2.28
C ILE A 6 -6.10 1.64 -1.52
N SER A 7 -7.37 1.60 -1.12
CA SER A 7 -7.98 2.72 -0.38
C SER A 7 -7.37 2.84 1.01
N SER A 8 -7.23 4.06 1.53
CA SER A 8 -6.65 4.30 2.86
C SER A 8 -7.34 3.49 3.97
N ASP A 9 -8.67 3.32 3.89
CA ASP A 9 -9.45 2.49 4.82
C ASP A 9 -9.03 1.01 4.84
N GLU A 10 -8.58 0.48 3.69
CA GLU A 10 -8.10 -0.90 3.62
C GLU A 10 -6.73 -1.01 4.29
N ILE A 11 -5.86 -0.01 4.10
CA ILE A 11 -4.55 0.08 4.76
C ILE A 11 -4.71 0.05 6.28
N ASP A 12 -5.63 0.85 6.81
CA ASP A 12 -5.87 0.94 8.26
C ASP A 12 -6.34 -0.39 8.85
N LYS A 13 -7.21 -1.12 8.15
CA LYS A 13 -7.62 -2.48 8.56
C LYS A 13 -6.43 -3.43 8.66
N PHE A 14 -5.53 -3.37 7.67
CA PHE A 14 -4.33 -4.21 7.69
C PHE A 14 -3.36 -3.83 8.80
N ILE A 15 -3.20 -2.53 9.08
CA ILE A 15 -2.41 -2.04 10.21
C ILE A 15 -3.00 -2.55 11.54
N GLU A 16 -4.33 -2.52 11.68
CA GLU A 16 -5.02 -2.99 12.88
C GLU A 16 -4.84 -4.50 13.09
N ILE A 17 -4.96 -5.30 12.02
CA ILE A 17 -4.71 -6.75 12.06
C ILE A 17 -3.25 -7.03 12.45
N GLY A 18 -2.29 -6.31 11.88
CA GLY A 18 -0.87 -6.46 12.19
C GLY A 18 -0.57 -6.14 13.66
N LYS A 19 -1.15 -5.06 14.20
CA LYS A 19 -1.06 -4.71 15.62
C LYS A 19 -1.65 -5.79 16.51
N LYS A 20 -2.84 -6.32 16.18
CA LYS A 20 -3.49 -7.43 16.90
C LYS A 20 -2.65 -8.72 16.88
N LYS A 21 -1.87 -8.95 15.83
CA LYS A 21 -0.94 -10.08 15.72
C LYS A 21 0.42 -9.84 16.43
N GLY A 22 0.60 -8.71 17.10
CA GLY A 22 1.80 -8.41 17.89
C GLY A 22 2.95 -7.81 17.08
N VAL A 23 2.72 -7.39 15.83
CA VAL A 23 3.72 -6.70 15.02
C VAL A 23 3.87 -5.27 15.55
N LYS A 24 5.06 -4.93 16.07
CA LYS A 24 5.32 -3.64 16.73
C LYS A 24 5.61 -2.48 15.76
N ASN A 25 6.09 -2.79 14.55
CA ASN A 25 6.39 -1.82 13.49
C ASN A 25 5.63 -2.15 12.21
N VAL A 26 4.29 -2.11 12.26
CA VAL A 26 3.49 -2.25 11.04
C VAL A 26 3.61 -0.96 10.24
N GLN A 27 4.57 -0.94 9.32
CA GLN A 27 4.65 0.02 8.23
C GLN A 27 4.40 -0.73 6.94
N TRP A 28 3.45 -0.25 6.16
CA TRP A 28 3.18 -0.85 4.86
C TRP A 28 3.78 0.03 3.76
N SER A 29 5.02 -0.27 3.40
CA SER A 29 5.67 0.30 2.21
C SER A 29 5.24 -0.47 0.97
N GLY A 30 4.94 0.22 -0.13
CA GLY A 30 4.58 -0.41 -1.40
C GLY A 30 3.08 -0.46 -1.71
N LEU A 31 2.22 0.19 -0.91
CA LEU A 31 0.81 0.39 -1.24
C LEU A 31 0.57 1.63 -2.10
N THR A 32 1.65 2.22 -2.59
CA THR A 32 1.61 3.37 -3.48
C THR A 32 2.47 3.05 -4.69
N LYS A 33 1.88 3.12 -5.89
CA LYS A 33 2.63 3.03 -7.14
C LYS A 33 3.12 4.41 -7.53
N LYS A 34 4.38 4.51 -7.95
CA LYS A 34 4.86 5.70 -8.66
C LYS A 34 4.11 5.79 -9.99
N LYS A 35 3.70 7.00 -10.38
CA LYS A 35 2.98 7.21 -11.65
C LYS A 35 3.74 6.65 -12.86
N ASP A 36 5.06 6.77 -12.87
CA ASP A 36 5.94 6.22 -13.91
C ASP A 36 5.81 4.69 -14.08
N ASP A 37 5.46 3.96 -13.02
CA ASP A 37 5.30 2.50 -13.01
C ASP A 37 3.93 2.05 -13.57
N LEU A 38 2.99 3.00 -13.74
CA LEU A 38 1.65 2.73 -14.28
C LEU A 38 1.63 2.84 -15.82
N GLU A 39 2.46 3.71 -16.41
CA GLU A 39 2.54 3.88 -17.86
C GLU A 39 3.24 2.67 -18.52
N HIS A 40 4.33 2.17 -17.93
CA HIS A 40 5.03 0.97 -18.41
C HIS A 40 4.19 -0.33 -18.38
N ALA A 41 3.18 -0.41 -17.51
CA ALA A 41 2.30 -1.59 -17.40
C ALA A 41 1.17 -1.62 -18.44
N LYS A 42 0.90 -0.51 -19.13
CA LYS A 42 -0.10 -0.44 -20.21
C LYS A 42 0.47 -0.72 -21.60
N GLU A 43 1.79 -0.77 -21.74
CA GLU A 43 2.49 -1.02 -23.01
C GLU A 43 2.92 -2.49 -23.21
N ASN A 44 2.53 -3.43 -22.33
CA ASN A 44 2.68 -4.88 -22.55
C ASN A 44 1.33 -5.58 -22.68
#